data_AF-A0A8J7XMW2-F1
#
_entry.id   AF-A0A8J7XMW2-F1
#
_cell.length_a   1.000
_cell.length_b   1.000
_cell.length_c   1.000
_cell.angle_alpha   90.00
_cell.angle_beta   90.00
_cell.angle_gamma   90.00
#
_symmetry.space_group_name_H-M   'P 1'
#
loop_
_entity.id
_entity.type
_entity.pdbx_description
1 polymer ?
#
loop_
_entity_poly.entity_id
_entity_poly.type
_entity_poly.pdbx_seq_one_letter_code
_entity_poly.pdbx_strand_id
1 'polypeptide(L)'
;MAEVLEPVAIFSLRKSRVRRKVLGYLLSIYPSRSYPSEIARKTRLRVTDVCGALNGLSDRFKKENSLVDLNLVEKTQSDNYVFYRATTLGAKTWDIIRE
;
A
#
# COMPACT_ATOMS: atom_id res chain seq x y z
N MET A 1 14.98 4.00 18.20
CA MET A 1 14.98 4.94 17.05
C MET A 1 14.10 4.38 15.94
N ALA A 2 12.78 4.57 16.02
CA ALA A 2 11.85 4.24 14.92
C ALA A 2 10.49 4.94 15.10
N GLU A 3 10.42 6.29 15.10
CA GLU A 3 9.13 6.96 15.39
C GLU A 3 8.79 8.18 14.49
N VAL A 4 9.46 8.37 13.34
CA VAL A 4 9.21 9.55 12.47
C VAL A 4 8.47 9.21 11.16
N LEU A 5 8.26 7.93 10.83
CA LEU A 5 7.57 7.50 9.60
C LEU A 5 6.03 7.44 9.73
N GLU A 6 5.52 7.27 10.96
CA GLU A 6 4.08 7.14 11.24
C GLU A 6 3.25 8.36 10.81
N PRO A 7 3.64 9.63 11.10
CA PRO A 7 2.80 10.78 10.78
C PRO A 7 2.60 10.95 9.27
N VAL A 8 3.65 10.72 8.47
CA VAL A 8 3.61 10.83 7.01
C VAL A 8 2.76 9.71 6.41
N ALA A 9 2.91 8.48 6.94
CA ALA A 9 2.10 7.34 6.53
C ALA A 9 0.61 7.56 6.79
N ILE A 10 0.25 7.98 8.00
CA ILE A 10 -1.13 8.33 8.40
C ILE A 10 -1.68 9.40 7.47
N PHE A 11 -0.94 10.48 7.25
CA PHE A 11 -1.36 11.58 6.39
C PHE A 11 -1.57 11.14 4.94
N SER A 12 -0.64 10.35 4.38
CA SER A 12 -0.71 9.83 3.02
C SER A 12 -1.96 8.94 2.80
N LEU A 13 -2.30 8.11 3.80
CA LEU A 13 -3.49 7.26 3.78
C LEU A 13 -4.79 8.09 3.92
N ARG A 14 -4.84 9.05 4.85
CA ARG A 14 -6.03 9.90 5.05
C ARG A 14 -6.38 10.67 3.77
N LYS A 15 -5.38 11.26 3.10
CA LYS A 15 -5.56 12.03 1.87
C LYS A 15 -5.83 11.20 0.61
N SER A 16 -5.52 9.90 0.59
CA SER A 16 -5.66 9.07 -0.62
C SER A 16 -6.60 7.89 -0.42
N ARG A 17 -7.79 7.98 -1.03
CA ARG A 17 -8.76 6.88 -1.08
C ARG A 17 -8.21 5.66 -1.81
N VAL A 18 -7.34 5.85 -2.80
CA VAL A 18 -6.70 4.75 -3.56
C VAL A 18 -5.76 3.97 -2.66
N ARG A 19 -4.85 4.66 -1.94
CA ARG A 19 -3.92 4.00 -1.00
C ARG A 19 -4.67 3.24 0.08
N ARG A 20 -5.74 3.84 0.64
CA ARG A 20 -6.58 3.15 1.63
C ARG A 20 -7.23 1.88 1.09
N LYS A 21 -7.80 1.92 -0.11
CA LYS A 21 -8.40 0.72 -0.72
C LYS A 21 -7.38 -0.39 -0.96
N VAL A 22 -6.19 -0.02 -1.46
CA VAL A 22 -5.11 -0.99 -1.73
C VAL A 22 -4.59 -1.61 -0.43
N LEU A 23 -4.25 -0.79 0.57
CA LEU A 23 -3.76 -1.28 1.86
C LEU A 23 -4.83 -2.11 2.57
N GLY A 24 -6.08 -1.64 2.62
CA GLY A 24 -7.19 -2.37 3.25
C GLY A 24 -7.44 -3.74 2.61
N TYR A 25 -7.31 -3.85 1.28
CA TYR A 25 -7.36 -5.15 0.61
C TYR A 25 -6.20 -6.06 1.01
N LEU A 26 -4.96 -5.56 0.98
CA LEU A 26 -3.79 -6.35 1.37
C LEU A 26 -3.84 -6.81 2.83
N LEU A 27 -4.41 -5.99 3.72
CA LEU A 27 -4.67 -6.36 5.11
C LEU A 27 -5.78 -7.41 5.24
N SER A 28 -6.81 -7.35 4.41
CA SER A 28 -7.89 -8.35 4.43
C SER A 28 -7.44 -9.76 4.06
N ILE A 29 -6.31 -9.89 3.38
CA ILE A 29 -5.71 -11.19 3.01
C ILE A 29 -4.43 -11.48 3.80
N TYR A 30 -4.02 -10.62 4.74
CA TYR A 30 -2.78 -10.77 5.50
C TYR A 30 -2.79 -12.09 6.31
N PRO A 31 -1.71 -12.88 6.31
CA PRO A 31 -0.35 -12.60 5.81
C PRO A 31 -0.07 -12.99 4.34
N SER A 32 -1.11 -13.22 3.53
CA SER A 32 -0.95 -13.57 2.12
C SER A 32 -0.50 -12.39 1.25
N ARG A 33 0.09 -12.70 0.09
CA ARG A 33 0.55 -11.73 -0.92
C ARG A 33 -0.30 -11.79 -2.19
N SER A 34 -0.41 -10.69 -2.92
CA SER A 34 -1.17 -10.61 -4.17
C SER A 34 -0.43 -9.75 -5.20
N TYR A 35 -0.72 -9.96 -6.49
CA TYR A 35 -0.10 -9.23 -7.60
C TYR A 35 -0.98 -8.04 -8.05
N PRO A 36 -0.42 -7.01 -8.71
CA PRO A 36 -1.12 -5.76 -9.02
C PRO A 36 -2.47 -5.92 -9.71
N SER A 37 -2.57 -6.81 -10.68
CA SER A 37 -3.80 -7.02 -11.46
C SER A 37 -4.93 -7.61 -10.62
N GLU A 38 -4.62 -8.51 -9.68
CA GLU A 38 -5.61 -9.04 -8.75
C GLU A 38 -6.05 -7.99 -7.73
N ILE A 39 -5.11 -7.21 -7.19
CA ILE A 39 -5.41 -6.08 -6.29
C ILE A 39 -6.37 -5.11 -6.99
N ALA A 40 -6.09 -4.74 -8.24
CA ALA A 40 -6.94 -3.85 -9.04
C ALA A 40 -8.35 -4.43 -9.22
N ARG A 41 -8.46 -5.72 -9.55
CA ARG A 41 -9.74 -6.42 -9.70
C ARG A 41 -10.55 -6.42 -8.41
N LYS A 42 -9.93 -6.75 -7.27
CA LYS A 42 -10.61 -6.86 -5.97
C LYS A 42 -10.99 -5.50 -5.39
N THR A 43 -10.17 -4.47 -5.62
CA THR A 43 -10.42 -3.10 -5.14
C THR A 43 -11.30 -2.27 -6.09
N ARG A 44 -11.58 -2.80 -7.29
CA ARG A 44 -12.26 -2.10 -8.41
C ARG A 44 -11.54 -0.79 -8.77
N LEU A 45 -10.22 -0.84 -8.84
CA LEU A 45 -9.34 0.27 -9.22
C LEU A 45 -8.67 -0.03 -10.56
N ARG A 46 -8.14 1.00 -11.22
CA ARG A 46 -7.29 0.82 -12.40
C ARG A 46 -5.93 0.27 -11.97
N VAL A 47 -5.35 -0.62 -12.76
CA VAL A 47 -4.02 -1.19 -12.48
C VAL A 47 -2.96 -0.09 -12.34
N THR A 48 -3.05 0.99 -13.12
CA THR A 48 -2.17 2.15 -13.03
C THR A 48 -2.28 2.89 -11.70
N ASP A 49 -3.50 3.07 -11.17
CA ASP A 49 -3.73 3.67 -9.85
C ASP A 49 -3.18 2.77 -8.73
N VAL A 50 -3.33 1.45 -8.87
CA VAL A 50 -2.76 0.46 -7.92
C VAL A 50 -1.24 0.51 -7.95
N CYS A 51 -0.62 0.46 -9.12
CA CYS A 51 0.83 0.56 -9.26
C CYS A 51 1.37 1.88 -8.72
N GLY A 52 0.66 2.99 -8.95
CA GLY A 52 0.99 4.30 -8.39
C GLY A 52 0.86 4.35 -6.87
N ALA A 53 -0.19 3.76 -6.29
CA ALA A 53 -0.33 3.67 -4.84
C ALA A 53 0.78 2.82 -4.21
N LEU A 54 1.18 1.73 -4.87
CA LEU A 54 2.18 0.78 -4.36
C LEU A 54 3.62 1.32 -4.48
N ASN A 55 4.04 1.80 -5.65
CA ASN A 55 5.45 2.13 -5.94
C ASN A 55 5.71 3.60 -6.27
N GLY A 56 4.65 4.40 -6.46
CA GLY A 56 4.75 5.69 -7.14
C GLY A 56 4.90 5.53 -8.66
N LEU A 57 4.26 6.42 -9.43
CA LEU A 57 4.22 6.31 -10.91
C LEU A 57 4.19 7.66 -11.63
N SER A 58 3.95 8.76 -10.94
CA SER A 58 3.81 10.10 -11.54
C SER A 58 3.83 11.16 -10.44
N ASP A 59 3.73 12.43 -10.81
CA ASP A 59 3.65 13.54 -9.86
C ASP A 59 2.41 13.44 -8.93
N ARG A 60 1.32 12.83 -9.44
CA ARG A 60 0.12 12.48 -8.65
C ARG A 60 0.39 11.37 -7.62
N PHE A 61 1.30 10.46 -7.93
CA PHE A 61 1.69 9.33 -7.08
C PHE A 61 3.19 9.43 -6.78
N LYS A 62 3.56 10.42 -5.95
CA LYS A 62 4.93 10.61 -5.48
C LYS A 62 5.46 9.33 -4.83
N LYS A 63 6.67 8.93 -5.22
CA LYS A 63 7.35 7.71 -4.75
C LYS A 63 7.49 7.69 -3.22
N GLU A 64 7.88 8.82 -2.64
CA GLU A 64 8.01 9.05 -1.18
C GLU A 64 6.71 8.78 -0.39
N ASN A 65 5.56 8.89 -1.07
CA ASN A 65 4.24 8.67 -0.46
C ASN A 65 3.65 7.31 -0.85
N SER A 66 4.43 6.45 -1.50
CA SER A 66 3.97 5.13 -1.92
C SER A 66 3.91 4.17 -0.74
N LEU A 67 3.01 3.18 -0.80
CA LEU A 67 2.82 2.23 0.29
C LEU A 67 4.08 1.40 0.59
N VAL A 68 4.90 1.14 -0.44
CA VAL A 68 6.17 0.44 -0.28
C VAL A 68 7.22 1.32 0.38
N ASP A 69 7.36 2.58 -0.06
CA ASP A 69 8.36 3.51 0.48
C ASP A 69 8.05 3.88 1.95
N LEU A 70 6.76 3.93 2.30
CA LEU A 70 6.27 4.12 3.67
C LEU A 70 6.37 2.86 4.55
N ASN A 71 6.94 1.75 4.06
CA ASN A 71 7.04 0.45 4.76
C ASN A 71 5.70 -0.14 5.23
N LEU A 72 4.58 0.28 4.64
CA LEU A 72 3.24 -0.25 4.94
C LEU A 72 2.95 -1.55 4.16
N VAL A 73 3.65 -1.72 3.04
CA VAL A 73 3.54 -2.87 2.14
C VAL A 73 4.93 -3.31 1.73
N GLU A 74 5.20 -4.60 1.78
CA GLU A 74 6.40 -5.21 1.23
C GLU A 74 6.19 -5.65 -0.21
N LYS A 75 7.21 -5.44 -1.04
CA LYS A 75 7.27 -5.92 -2.41
C LYS A 75 8.23 -7.12 -2.47
N THR A 76 7.74 -8.25 -2.96
CA THR A 76 8.56 -9.44 -3.22
C THR A 76 8.48 -9.83 -4.68
N GLN A 77 9.61 -10.21 -5.27
CA GLN A 77 9.66 -10.74 -6.62
C GLN A 77 9.87 -12.25 -6.56
N SER A 78 9.09 -13.00 -7.34
CA SER A 78 9.25 -14.44 -7.52
C SER A 78 9.16 -14.70 -9.02
N ASP A 79 10.24 -15.22 -9.59
CA ASP A 79 10.38 -15.41 -11.04
C ASP A 79 10.13 -14.09 -11.80
N ASN A 80 9.20 -14.12 -12.76
CA ASN A 80 8.77 -12.97 -13.55
C ASN A 80 7.58 -12.21 -12.95
N TYR A 81 7.18 -12.53 -11.71
CA TYR A 81 6.01 -11.93 -11.05
C TYR A 81 6.40 -11.10 -9.83
N VAL A 82 5.69 -9.99 -9.67
CA VAL A 82 5.82 -9.09 -8.52
C VAL A 82 4.59 -9.24 -7.64
N PHE A 83 4.84 -9.47 -6.36
CA PHE A 83 3.82 -9.62 -5.34
C PHE A 83 3.96 -8.56 -4.25
N TYR A 84 2.84 -8.22 -3.63
CA TYR A 84 2.74 -7.25 -2.57
C TYR A 84 2.04 -7.86 -1.36
N ARG A 85 2.56 -7.57 -0.17
CA ARG A 85 2.03 -8.04 1.12
C ARG A 85 1.96 -6.88 2.09
N ALA A 86 0.89 -6.77 2.88
CA ALA A 86 0.87 -5.79 3.98
C ALA A 86 1.94 -6.13 5.03
N THR A 87 2.47 -5.11 5.72
CA THR A 87 3.39 -5.30 6.85
C THR A 87 2.66 -5.18 8.18
N THR A 88 3.31 -5.60 9.27
CA THR A 88 2.81 -5.36 10.63
C THR A 88 2.67 -3.87 10.92
N LEU A 89 3.57 -3.03 10.37
CA LEU A 89 3.43 -1.57 10.44
C LEU A 89 2.16 -1.11 9.70
N GLY A 90 1.94 -1.61 8.49
CA GLY A 90 0.72 -1.34 7.72
C GLY A 90 -0.57 -1.65 8.48
N ALA A 91 -0.59 -2.75 9.24
CA ALA A 91 -1.73 -3.11 10.10
C ALA A 91 -1.92 -2.11 11.25
N LYS A 92 -0.85 -1.80 12.00
CA LYS A 92 -0.89 -0.82 13.10
C LYS A 92 -1.37 0.56 12.63
N THR A 93 -0.76 1.06 11.54
CA THR A 93 -1.13 2.36 10.97
C THR A 93 -2.57 2.38 10.46
N TRP A 94 -3.08 1.25 9.95
CA TRP A 94 -4.46 1.12 9.50
C TRP A 94 -5.48 1.23 10.65
N ASP A 95 -5.17 0.64 11.79
CA ASP A 95 -6.02 0.71 12.98
C ASP A 95 -6.13 2.15 13.50
N ILE A 96 -5.01 2.90 13.52
CA ILE A 96 -4.96 4.32 13.92
C ILE A 96 -5.86 5.23 13.05
N ILE A 97 -6.05 4.90 11.76
CA ILE A 97 -6.86 5.74 10.85
C ILE A 97 -8.31 5.30 10.73
N ARG A 98 -8.70 4.16 11.34
CA ARG A 98 -10.08 3.69 11.40
C ARG A 98 -10.85 4.25 12.61
N GLU A 99 -10.13 4.63 13.66
CA GLU A 99 -10.62 5.51 14.73
C GLU A 99 -10.77 6.95 14.25
#